data_AF-A0A1Y1S4T3-F1
#
_entry.id   AF-A0A1Y1S4T3-F1
#
_cell.length_a   1.000
_cell.length_b   1.000
_cell.length_c   1.000
_cell.angle_alpha   90.00
_cell.angle_beta   90.00
_cell.angle_gamma   90.00
#
_symmetry.space_group_name_H-M   'P 1'
#
loop_
_entity.id
_entity.type
_entity.pdbx_description
1 polymer ?
#
loop_
_entity_poly.entity_id
_entity_poly.type
_entity_poly.pdbx_seq_one_letter_code
_entity_poly.pdbx_strand_id
1 'polypeptide(L)'
;MLLILLSNRLGRLSSKVESRIGKNRIEFKAYTADQLERILNQSKNSEKENSTNLVNKFVAKKVAGGTGDIRKARDLLEDGAPDIQGMNKKIKEYYEPLIVRYHRLLNKYQKMVIRVINMSESNKMDGVGLYNDVKRECKINSIEILPHYDYCDVIEDLRDMGFIKIRNREVTRDYLVEELE
;
A
#
# COMPACT_ATOMS: atom_id res chain seq x y z
N MET A 1 -17.88 23.52 32.64
CA MET A 1 -17.85 22.35 31.75
C MET A 1 -16.58 22.42 30.91
N LEU A 2 -15.73 21.41 30.97
CA LEU A 2 -14.50 21.31 30.16
C LEU A 2 -14.82 20.50 28.89
N LEU A 3 -14.58 21.06 27.71
CA LEU A 3 -14.72 20.36 26.44
C LEU A 3 -13.32 20.07 25.89
N ILE A 4 -13.04 18.79 25.60
CA ILE A 4 -11.79 18.35 24.97
C ILE A 4 -12.15 17.79 23.60
N LEU A 5 -11.52 18.30 22.54
CA LEU A 5 -11.72 17.86 21.17
C LEU A 5 -10.43 17.28 20.60
N LEU A 6 -10.51 16.05 20.10
CA LEU A 6 -9.41 15.35 19.44
C LEU A 6 -9.73 15.24 17.94
N SER A 7 -8.77 15.62 17.09
CA SER A 7 -8.92 15.63 15.63
C SER A 7 -7.60 15.23 14.96
N ASN A 8 -7.68 14.56 13.81
CA ASN A 8 -6.52 14.17 13.00
C ASN A 8 -5.93 15.34 12.20
N ARG A 9 -6.70 16.42 11.96
CA ARG A 9 -6.25 17.57 11.19
C ARG A 9 -6.63 18.87 11.88
N LEU A 10 -5.74 19.84 11.75
CA LEU A 10 -6.02 21.23 12.07
C LEU A 10 -6.67 21.89 10.85
N GLY A 11 -7.75 22.66 11.07
CA GLY A 11 -8.27 23.61 10.10
C GLY A 11 -9.08 23.01 8.94
N ARG A 12 -10.41 23.10 9.06
CA ARG A 12 -11.42 23.16 7.97
C ARG A 12 -12.74 23.74 8.50
N LEU A 13 -12.68 24.61 9.50
CA LEU A 13 -13.87 25.14 10.16
C LEU A 13 -14.07 26.58 9.74
N SER A 14 -15.33 27.04 9.73
CA SER A 14 -15.62 28.44 9.47
C SER A 14 -14.98 29.32 10.54
N SER A 15 -14.62 30.56 10.17
CA SER A 15 -13.98 31.53 11.06
C SER A 15 -14.75 31.73 12.39
N LYS A 16 -16.09 31.68 12.34
CA LYS A 16 -16.97 31.76 13.52
C LYS A 16 -16.78 30.60 14.48
N VAL A 17 -16.56 29.39 13.97
CA VAL A 17 -16.35 28.19 14.79
C VAL A 17 -14.92 28.18 15.34
N GLU A 18 -13.92 28.53 14.52
CA GLU A 18 -12.53 28.60 14.98
C GLU A 18 -12.32 29.63 16.09
N SER A 19 -13.00 30.78 16.01
CA SER A 19 -13.00 31.80 17.07
C SER A 19 -13.54 31.26 18.40
N ARG A 20 -14.58 30.42 18.35
CA ARG A 20 -15.21 29.82 19.55
C ARG A 20 -14.38 28.69 20.17
N ILE A 21 -13.66 27.91 19.34
CA ILE A 21 -12.72 26.87 19.81
C ILE A 21 -11.54 27.52 20.54
N GLY A 22 -11.16 28.73 20.14
CA GLY A 22 -10.09 29.49 20.77
C GLY A 22 -8.70 29.03 20.34
N LYS A 23 -7.69 29.56 21.05
CA LYS A 23 -6.26 29.41 20.72
C LYS A 23 -5.57 28.27 21.49
N ASN A 24 -6.22 27.69 22.49
CA ASN A 24 -5.66 26.60 23.29
C ASN A 24 -5.68 25.30 22.47
N ARG A 25 -4.61 25.08 21.71
CA ARG A 25 -4.44 23.93 20.83
C ARG A 25 -3.16 23.20 21.21
N ILE A 26 -3.26 21.89 21.33
CA ILE A 26 -2.12 21.00 21.55
C ILE A 26 -1.98 20.15 20.30
N GLU A 27 -0.79 20.20 19.69
CA GLU A 27 -0.45 19.38 18.55
C GLU A 27 0.36 18.16 19.00
N PHE A 28 -0.13 16.97 18.69
CA PHE A 28 0.60 15.73 18.91
C PHE A 28 1.41 15.42 17.65
N LYS A 29 2.71 15.69 17.71
CA LYS A 29 3.63 15.31 16.63
C LYS A 29 3.82 13.80 16.60
N ALA A 30 4.07 13.27 15.41
CA ALA A 30 4.51 11.89 15.24
C ALA A 30 5.75 11.61 16.11
N TYR A 31 5.83 10.41 16.67
CA TYR A 31 6.95 10.06 17.54
C TYR A 31 8.27 10.02 16.76
N THR A 32 9.33 10.56 17.38
CA THR A 32 10.69 10.40 16.86
C THR A 32 11.18 8.98 17.07
N ALA A 33 12.26 8.60 16.37
CA ALA A 33 12.89 7.30 16.55
C ALA A 33 13.28 7.05 18.02
N ASP A 34 13.87 8.05 18.69
CA ASP A 34 14.28 7.93 20.10
C ASP A 34 13.08 7.79 21.04
N GLN A 35 11.97 8.48 20.76
CA GLN A 35 10.74 8.36 21.54
C GLN A 35 10.11 6.97 21.37
N LEU A 36 10.03 6.46 20.13
CA LEU A 36 9.55 5.11 19.86
C LEU A 36 10.44 4.06 20.53
N GLU A 37 11.77 4.16 20.40
CA GLU A 37 12.72 3.22 21.02
C GLU A 37 12.49 3.15 22.54
N ARG A 38 12.37 4.31 23.21
CA ARG A 38 12.09 4.37 24.66
C ARG A 38 10.76 3.71 25.01
N ILE A 39 9.68 4.01 24.29
CA ILE A 39 8.34 3.44 24.56
C ILE A 39 8.34 1.92 24.36
N LEU A 40 9.01 1.43 23.30
CA LEU A 40 9.08 0.01 23.00
C LEU A 40 9.89 -0.76 24.05
N ASN A 41 11.01 -0.18 24.50
CA ASN A 41 11.87 -0.76 25.52
C ASN A 41 11.23 -0.74 26.92
N GLN A 42 10.39 0.25 27.23
CA GLN A 42 9.64 0.30 28.50
C GLN A 42 8.58 -0.80 28.63
N SER A 43 8.11 -1.37 27.51
CA SER A 43 7.03 -2.37 27.54
C SER A 43 7.49 -3.80 27.87
N LYS A 44 8.79 -4.07 27.95
CA LYS A 44 9.34 -5.39 28.29
C LYS A 44 10.09 -5.32 29.63
N ASN A 45 9.63 -6.09 30.61
CA ASN A 45 10.36 -6.31 31.86
C ASN A 45 11.74 -6.95 31.56
N SER A 46 12.77 -6.11 31.57
CA SER A 46 14.15 -6.26 32.08
C SER A 46 15.01 -7.53 31.91
N GLU A 47 14.65 -8.59 31.19
CA GLU A 47 15.49 -9.82 31.18
C GLU A 47 15.99 -10.33 29.81
N LYS A 48 15.68 -9.67 28.69
CA LYS A 48 16.19 -10.07 27.35
C LYS A 48 16.83 -8.89 26.62
N GLU A 49 17.89 -8.32 27.19
CA GLU A 49 18.25 -6.92 26.92
C GLU A 49 19.17 -6.61 25.72
N ASN A 50 19.96 -7.54 25.16
CA ASN A 50 20.95 -7.12 24.15
C ASN A 50 20.51 -7.26 22.68
N SER A 51 19.95 -8.41 22.26
CA SER A 51 19.49 -8.59 20.88
C SER A 51 18.16 -7.88 20.60
N THR A 52 17.23 -7.92 21.55
CA THR A 52 15.90 -7.29 21.45
C THR A 52 16.00 -5.76 21.30
N ASN A 53 17.01 -5.14 21.91
CA ASN A 53 17.18 -3.69 21.90
C ASN A 53 17.60 -3.17 20.50
N LEU A 54 18.47 -3.91 19.80
CA LEU A 54 18.86 -3.56 18.43
C LEU A 54 17.70 -3.68 17.44
N VAL A 55 16.86 -4.71 17.58
CA VAL A 55 15.66 -4.89 16.75
C VAL A 55 14.63 -3.78 17.01
N ASN A 56 14.36 -3.45 18.29
CA ASN A 56 13.47 -2.35 18.66
C ASN A 56 13.94 -1.01 18.09
N LYS A 57 15.25 -0.73 18.21
CA LYS A 57 15.87 0.46 17.62
C LYS A 57 15.75 0.50 16.11
N PHE A 58 15.94 -0.64 15.44
CA PHE A 58 15.78 -0.75 13.99
C PHE A 58 14.33 -0.47 13.55
N VAL A 59 13.35 -1.10 14.21
CA VAL A 59 11.92 -0.86 13.95
C VAL A 59 11.55 0.60 14.23
N ALA A 60 11.98 1.16 15.36
CA ALA A 60 11.74 2.56 15.73
C ALA A 60 12.24 3.53 14.64
N LYS A 61 13.46 3.33 14.13
CA LYS A 61 14.00 4.14 13.02
C LYS A 61 13.17 4.01 11.75
N LYS A 62 12.77 2.79 11.39
CA LYS A 62 11.98 2.55 10.17
C LYS A 62 10.58 3.15 10.26
N VAL A 63 9.90 2.97 11.38
CA VAL A 63 8.54 3.49 11.60
C VAL A 63 8.54 5.01 11.73
N ALA A 64 9.50 5.60 12.48
CA ALA A 64 9.63 7.04 12.59
C ALA A 64 9.93 7.72 11.25
N GLY A 65 10.75 7.08 10.39
CA GLY A 65 11.03 7.58 9.04
C GLY A 65 9.82 7.59 8.10
N GLY A 66 8.78 6.79 8.38
CA GLY A 66 7.57 6.72 7.56
C GLY A 66 6.36 7.44 8.16
N THR A 67 6.00 7.12 9.41
CA THR A 67 4.75 7.60 10.04
C THR A 67 4.89 8.06 11.49
N GLY A 68 5.85 7.50 12.24
CA GLY A 68 5.96 7.69 13.68
C GLY A 68 4.77 7.12 14.49
N ASP A 69 4.00 6.19 13.92
CA ASP A 69 2.87 5.55 14.59
C ASP A 69 3.35 4.37 15.46
N ILE A 70 3.14 4.47 16.78
CA ILE A 70 3.53 3.44 17.74
C ILE A 70 2.78 2.12 17.52
N ARG A 71 1.56 2.14 16.97
CA ARG A 71 0.77 0.92 16.72
C ARG A 71 1.47 0.06 15.68
N LYS A 72 1.88 0.65 14.56
CA LYS A 72 2.67 -0.05 13.52
C LYS A 72 3.98 -0.61 14.06
N ALA A 73 4.65 0.11 14.96
CA ALA A 73 5.88 -0.39 15.57
C ALA A 73 5.62 -1.62 16.45
N ARG A 74 4.48 -1.66 17.17
CA ARG A 74 4.07 -2.83 17.95
C ARG A 74 3.65 -3.99 17.08
N ASP A 75 2.84 -3.75 16.05
CA ASP A 75 2.38 -4.78 15.11
C ASP A 75 3.58 -5.49 14.45
N LEU A 76 4.60 -4.73 14.03
CA LEU A 76 5.84 -5.27 13.47
C LEU A 76 6.67 -6.11 14.46
N LEU A 77 6.56 -5.85 15.77
CA LEU A 77 7.31 -6.55 16.80
C LEU A 77 6.58 -7.78 17.36
N GLU A 78 5.25 -7.77 17.38
CA GLU A 78 4.42 -8.88 17.84
C GLU A 78 4.62 -10.11 16.95
N ASP A 79 4.47 -9.93 15.64
CA ASP A 79 4.77 -10.94 14.64
C ASP A 79 6.19 -10.78 14.10
N GLY A 80 7.12 -10.26 14.90
CA GLY A 80 8.46 -9.88 14.47
C GLY A 80 9.44 -11.04 14.27
N ALA A 81 10.68 -10.72 13.86
CA ALA A 81 11.81 -11.65 13.89
C ALA A 81 12.78 -11.25 15.03
N PRO A 82 13.55 -12.20 15.60
CA PRO A 82 14.46 -11.92 16.71
C PRO A 82 15.72 -11.16 16.28
N ASP A 83 16.01 -11.08 14.98
CA ASP A 83 17.19 -10.41 14.42
C ASP A 83 16.81 -9.33 13.38
N ILE A 84 17.78 -8.47 13.06
CA ILE A 84 17.58 -7.34 12.14
C ILE A 84 17.29 -7.81 10.70
N GLN A 85 17.89 -8.91 10.25
CA GLN A 85 17.73 -9.37 8.86
C GLN A 85 16.32 -9.90 8.63
N GLY A 86 15.85 -10.77 9.52
CA GLY A 86 14.47 -11.26 9.54
C GLY A 86 13.48 -10.11 9.71
N MET A 87 13.80 -9.13 10.57
CA MET A 87 12.93 -7.98 10.77
C MET A 87 12.86 -7.10 9.52
N ASN A 88 13.98 -6.89 8.82
CA ASN A 88 13.99 -6.16 7.56
C ASN A 88 13.15 -6.86 6.49
N LYS A 89 13.19 -8.19 6.43
CA LYS A 89 12.31 -8.98 5.54
C LYS A 89 10.83 -8.76 5.89
N LYS A 90 10.47 -8.90 7.17
CA LYS A 90 9.09 -8.69 7.64
C LYS A 90 8.58 -7.27 7.40
N ILE A 91 9.43 -6.26 7.59
CA ILE A 91 9.09 -4.87 7.26
C ILE A 91 8.81 -4.72 5.76
N LYS A 92 9.64 -5.30 4.89
CA LYS A 92 9.41 -5.27 3.44
C LYS A 92 8.08 -5.93 3.07
N GLU A 93 7.78 -7.08 3.69
CA GLU A 93 6.50 -7.77 3.49
C GLU A 93 5.33 -6.91 4.01
N TYR A 94 5.43 -6.35 5.22
CA TYR A 94 4.39 -5.53 5.84
C TYR A 94 4.02 -4.30 5.01
N TYR A 95 5.02 -3.64 4.40
CA TYR A 95 4.83 -2.48 3.53
C TYR A 95 4.72 -2.83 2.04
N GLU A 96 4.68 -4.12 1.69
CA GLU A 96 4.52 -4.54 0.29
C GLU A 96 3.18 -4.04 -0.26
N PRO A 97 3.16 -3.29 -1.37
CA PRO A 97 1.92 -2.81 -1.94
C PRO A 97 0.99 -3.97 -2.32
N LEU A 98 -0.31 -3.81 -2.04
CA LEU A 98 -1.31 -4.86 -2.33
C LEU A 98 -1.32 -5.24 -3.81
N ILE A 99 -1.08 -4.29 -4.71
CA ILE A 99 -1.03 -4.53 -6.15
C ILE A 99 0.03 -5.56 -6.53
N VAL A 100 1.21 -5.52 -5.87
CA VAL A 100 2.31 -6.48 -6.10
C VAL A 100 1.91 -7.87 -5.63
N ARG A 101 1.22 -7.96 -4.49
CA ARG A 101 0.71 -9.23 -3.95
C ARG A 101 -0.32 -9.85 -4.89
N TYR A 102 -1.31 -9.08 -5.33
CA TYR A 102 -2.32 -9.56 -6.26
C TYR A 102 -1.73 -9.89 -7.63
N HIS A 103 -0.73 -9.15 -8.10
CA HIS A 103 -0.09 -9.40 -9.39
C HIS A 103 0.50 -10.81 -9.47
N ARG A 104 1.10 -11.30 -8.37
CA ARG A 104 1.61 -12.68 -8.28
C ARG A 104 0.51 -13.72 -8.47
N LEU A 105 -0.69 -13.44 -7.95
CA LEU A 105 -1.85 -14.33 -7.97
C LEU A 105 -2.64 -14.30 -9.29
N LEU A 106 -2.37 -13.33 -10.17
CA LEU A 106 -3.06 -13.23 -11.45
C LEU A 106 -2.86 -14.49 -12.30
N ASN A 107 -3.94 -14.90 -12.95
CA ASN A 107 -3.93 -16.00 -13.90
C ASN A 107 -3.21 -15.60 -15.20
N LYS A 108 -3.04 -16.59 -16.10
CA LYS A 108 -2.29 -16.43 -17.34
C LYS A 108 -2.87 -15.34 -18.26
N TYR A 109 -4.19 -15.26 -18.39
CA TYR A 109 -4.87 -14.29 -19.24
C TYR A 109 -4.87 -12.89 -18.63
N GLN A 110 -5.09 -12.78 -17.32
CA GLN A 110 -4.97 -11.52 -16.58
C GLN A 110 -3.57 -10.93 -16.73
N LYS A 111 -2.51 -11.73 -16.54
CA LYS A 111 -1.11 -11.30 -16.77
C LYS A 111 -0.85 -10.86 -18.21
N MET A 112 -1.51 -11.51 -19.18
CA MET A 112 -1.40 -11.12 -20.59
C MET A 112 -2.03 -9.76 -20.86
N VAL A 113 -3.23 -9.50 -20.33
CA VAL A 113 -3.89 -8.19 -20.45
C VAL A 113 -3.00 -7.09 -19.85
N ILE A 114 -2.46 -7.32 -18.64
CA ILE A 114 -1.53 -6.39 -17.98
C ILE A 114 -0.29 -6.13 -18.83
N ARG A 115 0.30 -7.18 -19.43
CA ARG A 115 1.45 -7.03 -20.33
C ARG A 115 1.12 -6.18 -21.55
N VAL A 116 -0.02 -6.43 -22.21
CA VAL A 116 -0.44 -5.65 -23.40
C VAL A 116 -0.65 -4.17 -23.03
N ILE A 117 -1.29 -3.91 -21.89
CA ILE A 117 -1.48 -2.54 -21.39
C ILE A 117 -0.13 -1.87 -21.08
N ASN A 118 0.83 -2.60 -20.48
CA ASN A 118 2.16 -2.06 -20.17
C ASN A 118 3.01 -1.80 -21.42
N MET A 119 2.80 -2.54 -22.50
CA MET A 119 3.47 -2.31 -23.79
C MET A 119 2.89 -1.14 -24.59
N SER A 120 1.71 -0.64 -24.22
CA SER A 120 1.14 0.54 -24.85
C SER A 120 1.92 1.80 -24.48
N GLU A 121 2.26 2.62 -25.47
CA GLU A 121 2.90 3.93 -25.27
C GLU A 121 2.01 4.89 -24.47
N SER A 122 0.69 4.65 -24.50
CA SER A 122 -0.32 5.42 -23.78
C SER A 122 -0.81 4.64 -22.56
N ASN A 123 -1.04 5.34 -21.45
CA ASN A 123 -1.74 4.77 -20.28
C ASN A 123 -3.25 4.52 -20.53
N LYS A 124 -3.70 4.65 -21.78
CA LYS A 124 -5.09 4.49 -22.16
C LYS A 124 -5.18 3.69 -23.44
N MET A 125 -6.07 2.71 -23.43
CA MET A 125 -6.42 1.91 -24.61
C MET A 125 -7.93 1.89 -24.79
N ASP A 126 -8.38 1.90 -26.04
CA ASP A 126 -9.77 1.59 -26.35
C ASP A 126 -10.03 0.10 -26.08
N GLY A 127 -11.20 -0.23 -25.53
CA GLY A 127 -11.53 -1.61 -25.13
C GLY A 127 -11.55 -2.60 -26.29
N VAL A 128 -11.94 -2.17 -27.49
CA VAL A 128 -11.89 -3.01 -28.70
C VAL A 128 -10.45 -3.16 -29.17
N GLY A 129 -9.67 -2.08 -29.13
CA GLY A 129 -8.23 -2.10 -29.39
C GLY A 129 -7.50 -3.10 -28.49
N LEU A 130 -7.74 -3.01 -27.19
CA LEU A 130 -7.15 -3.90 -26.18
C LEU A 130 -7.49 -5.37 -26.46
N TYR A 131 -8.76 -5.68 -26.75
CA TYR A 131 -9.14 -7.06 -27.07
C TYR A 131 -8.41 -7.58 -28.31
N ASN A 132 -8.28 -6.78 -29.36
CA ASN A 132 -7.55 -7.17 -30.57
C ASN A 132 -6.06 -7.41 -30.32
N ASP A 133 -5.43 -6.58 -29.48
CA ASP A 133 -4.03 -6.74 -29.11
C ASP A 133 -3.80 -7.96 -28.22
N VAL A 134 -4.71 -8.24 -27.28
CA VAL A 134 -4.71 -9.48 -26.49
C VAL A 134 -4.88 -10.71 -27.38
N LYS A 135 -5.77 -10.66 -28.39
CA LYS A 135 -5.90 -11.75 -29.38
C LYS A 135 -4.62 -11.97 -30.17
N ARG A 136 -3.91 -10.90 -30.53
CA ARG A 136 -2.62 -10.98 -31.21
C ARG A 136 -1.57 -11.62 -30.31
N GLU A 137 -1.51 -11.20 -29.05
CA GLU A 137 -0.60 -11.76 -28.05
C GLU A 137 -0.89 -13.24 -27.77
N CYS A 138 -2.16 -13.65 -27.72
CA CYS A 138 -2.55 -15.07 -27.62
C CYS A 138 -1.98 -15.88 -28.79
N LYS A 139 -2.11 -15.39 -30.03
CA LYS A 139 -1.58 -16.06 -31.23
C LYS A 139 -0.06 -16.19 -31.19
N ILE A 140 0.65 -15.12 -30.84
CA ILE A 140 2.12 -15.10 -30.75
C ILE A 140 2.62 -16.15 -29.74
N ASN A 141 1.95 -16.23 -28.59
CA ASN A 141 2.33 -17.15 -27.52
C ASN A 141 1.73 -18.57 -27.67
N SER A 142 1.06 -18.88 -28.79
CA SER A 142 0.37 -20.16 -29.03
C SER A 142 -0.63 -20.53 -27.91
N ILE A 143 -1.39 -19.54 -27.45
CA ILE A 143 -2.42 -19.67 -26.42
C ILE A 143 -3.80 -19.57 -27.08
N GLU A 144 -4.75 -20.36 -26.58
CA GLU A 144 -6.13 -20.29 -27.04
C GLU A 144 -6.71 -18.89 -26.81
N ILE A 145 -7.35 -18.37 -27.86
CA ILE A 145 -7.98 -17.06 -27.83
C ILE A 145 -9.25 -17.16 -26.99
N LEU A 146 -9.35 -16.35 -25.95
CA LEU A 146 -10.57 -16.26 -25.16
C LEU A 146 -11.75 -15.78 -26.02
N PRO A 147 -12.91 -16.43 -25.91
CA PRO A 147 -14.18 -15.86 -26.31
C PRO A 147 -14.39 -14.46 -25.70
N HIS A 148 -15.21 -13.63 -26.36
CA HIS A 148 -15.38 -12.25 -25.93
C HIS A 148 -15.96 -12.14 -24.51
N TYR A 149 -16.90 -13.01 -24.14
CA TYR A 149 -17.51 -13.01 -22.80
C TYR A 149 -16.48 -13.35 -21.72
N ASP A 150 -15.70 -14.41 -21.90
CA ASP A 150 -14.64 -14.80 -20.96
C ASP A 150 -13.56 -13.70 -20.84
N TYR A 151 -13.27 -12.99 -21.93
CA TYR A 151 -12.40 -11.82 -21.90
C TYR A 151 -13.00 -10.67 -21.08
N CYS A 152 -14.30 -10.41 -21.20
CA CYS A 152 -14.98 -9.41 -20.39
C CYS A 152 -14.88 -9.76 -18.90
N ASP A 153 -15.07 -11.03 -18.52
CA ASP A 153 -14.91 -11.48 -17.13
C ASP A 153 -13.49 -11.21 -16.62
N VAL A 154 -12.47 -11.50 -17.42
CA VAL A 154 -11.06 -11.16 -17.08
C VAL A 154 -10.85 -9.66 -16.87
N ILE A 155 -11.49 -8.82 -17.68
CA ILE A 155 -11.42 -7.36 -17.57
C ILE A 155 -12.14 -6.87 -16.31
N GLU A 156 -13.30 -7.44 -15.97
CA GLU A 156 -14.02 -7.11 -14.75
C GLU A 156 -13.24 -7.53 -13.50
N ASP A 157 -12.64 -8.73 -13.49
CA ASP A 157 -11.76 -9.17 -12.41
C ASP A 157 -10.60 -8.19 -12.20
N LEU A 158 -9.92 -7.78 -13.28
CA LEU A 158 -8.80 -6.83 -13.19
C LEU A 158 -9.24 -5.45 -12.69
N ARG A 159 -10.46 -5.02 -13.04
CA ARG A 159 -11.05 -3.77 -12.53
C ARG A 159 -11.32 -3.90 -11.03
N ASP A 160 -11.93 -5.00 -10.62
CA ASP A 160 -12.35 -5.22 -9.24
C ASP A 160 -11.14 -5.43 -8.31
N MET A 161 -10.05 -6.01 -8.84
CA MET A 161 -8.74 -6.07 -8.16
C MET A 161 -7.98 -4.74 -8.16
N GLY A 162 -8.46 -3.72 -8.87
CA GLY A 162 -7.86 -2.38 -8.90
C GLY A 162 -6.66 -2.23 -9.83
N PHE A 163 -6.44 -3.14 -10.77
CA PHE A 163 -5.37 -3.00 -11.77
C PHE A 163 -5.74 -2.01 -12.87
N ILE A 164 -7.03 -1.96 -13.23
CA ILE A 164 -7.50 -1.13 -14.33
C ILE A 164 -8.74 -0.33 -13.92
N LYS A 165 -8.93 0.80 -14.60
CA LYS A 165 -10.13 1.60 -14.56
C LYS A 165 -10.77 1.58 -15.94
N ILE A 166 -12.08 1.44 -15.96
CA ILE A 166 -12.88 1.49 -17.18
C ILE A 166 -13.73 2.75 -17.11
N ARG A 167 -13.61 3.62 -18.12
CA ARG A 167 -14.46 4.80 -18.27
C ARG A 167 -14.96 4.85 -19.70
N ASN A 168 -16.27 4.79 -19.88
CA ASN A 168 -16.90 4.65 -21.20
C ASN A 168 -16.35 3.41 -21.93
N ARG A 169 -15.53 3.61 -22.96
CA ARG A 169 -14.86 2.55 -23.73
C ARG A 169 -13.34 2.52 -23.50
N GLU A 170 -12.81 3.39 -22.65
CA GLU A 170 -11.39 3.47 -22.36
C GLU A 170 -11.04 2.59 -21.16
N VAL A 171 -9.96 1.82 -21.32
CA VAL A 171 -9.30 1.06 -20.26
C VAL A 171 -7.98 1.75 -19.93
N THR A 172 -7.77 2.06 -18.66
CA THR A 172 -6.57 2.74 -18.16
C THR A 172 -5.95 1.98 -17.01
N ARG A 173 -4.63 1.88 -16.92
CA ARG A 173 -3.99 1.21 -15.78
C ARG A 173 -4.06 2.09 -14.53
N ASP A 174 -4.23 1.48 -13.37
CA ASP A 174 -4.35 2.15 -12.07
C ASP A 174 -3.21 1.79 -11.10
N TYR A 175 -2.01 1.61 -11.65
CA TYR A 175 -0.78 1.31 -10.92
C TYR A 175 0.43 1.92 -11.67
N LEU A 176 1.58 1.98 -10.99
CA LEU A 176 2.85 2.35 -11.62
C LEU A 176 3.52 1.09 -12.16
N VAL A 177 4.05 1.14 -13.38
CA VAL A 177 4.62 -0.06 -14.04
C VAL A 177 5.81 -0.58 -13.24
N GLU A 178 6.59 0.34 -12.68
CA GLU A 178 7.76 0.10 -11.85
C GLU A 178 7.42 -0.62 -10.54
N GLU A 179 6.15 -0.64 -10.11
CA GLU A 179 5.73 -1.43 -8.95
C GLU A 179 5.64 -2.93 -9.26
N LEU A 180 5.50 -3.30 -10.55
CA LEU A 180 5.29 -4.70 -10.97
C LEU A 180 6.56 -5.37 -11.54
N GLU A 181 7.66 -4.63 -11.68
CA GLU A 181 9.01 -5.11 -12.05
C GLU A 181 9.76 -5.72 -10.85
#